data_AF-A0A2V8QGD9-F1
#
_entry.id   AF-A0A2V8QGD9-F1
#
_cell.length_a   1.000
_cell.length_b   1.000
_cell.length_c   1.000
_cell.angle_alpha   90.00
_cell.angle_beta   90.00
_cell.angle_gamma   90.00
#
_symmetry.space_group_name_H-M   'P 1'
#
loop_
_entity.id
_entity.type
_entity.pdbx_description
1 polymer ?
#
loop_
_entity_poly.entity_id
_entity_poly.type
_entity_poly.pdbx_seq_one_letter_code
_entity_poly.pdbx_strand_id
1 'polypeptide(L)'
;MSSQSSNSTGPILFAVSAPGTYTFHIQGIIDRHPNCSNISDVTSTISITVTVGQADQAQDQGAPSCNSGVGEPVSVTTGNVYLDQTDYRLPGRGDGLEIGRSYNSKKQASGLFGFGWTSILDESISTYGSLLLRVNLPDGGAIYFSRASTSDAFIPRHRSPGYRDVVKNVDNTYTLTFRDGSVHQFNTSGKLVSFSDRNGNTNSLTYTGANPTSLTDASGRTITFGYDGYGLIGSMSDSTGTIATYTHSFWGRLTEVAYADGS
;
A
#
# COMPACT_ATOMS: atom_id res chain seq x y z
N MET A 1 20.45 -20.59 -11.42
CA MET A 1 19.68 -21.56 -10.63
C MET A 1 20.42 -22.88 -10.71
N SER A 2 21.00 -23.32 -9.59
CA SER A 2 21.72 -24.58 -9.50
C SER A 2 20.72 -25.74 -9.48
N SER A 3 20.92 -26.72 -10.36
CA SER A 3 20.25 -28.02 -10.23
C SER A 3 20.79 -28.70 -8.97
N GLN A 4 19.99 -28.75 -7.91
CA GLN A 4 20.31 -29.57 -6.75
C GLN A 4 19.82 -31.00 -7.01
N SER A 5 20.74 -31.90 -7.36
CA SER A 5 20.48 -33.34 -7.27
C SER A 5 20.77 -33.77 -5.84
N SER A 6 19.74 -33.94 -5.03
CA SER A 6 19.90 -34.63 -3.76
C SER A 6 18.66 -35.43 -3.42
N ASN A 7 18.88 -36.65 -2.91
CA ASN A 7 17.88 -37.46 -2.22
C ASN A 7 17.50 -36.82 -0.86
N SER A 8 17.29 -35.50 -0.83
CA SER A 8 17.02 -34.73 0.36
C SER A 8 15.53 -34.81 0.69
N THR A 9 15.22 -35.30 1.87
CA THR A 9 13.89 -35.21 2.49
C THR A 9 13.70 -33.89 3.25
N GLY A 10 14.67 -32.99 3.22
CA GLY A 10 14.63 -31.68 3.87
C GLY A 10 13.96 -30.61 3.00
N PRO A 11 13.59 -29.46 3.59
CA PRO A 11 12.97 -28.36 2.85
C PRO A 11 13.92 -27.77 1.79
N ILE A 12 13.38 -27.49 0.61
CA ILE A 12 14.09 -26.72 -0.43
C ILE A 12 14.02 -25.24 -0.04
N LEU A 13 15.17 -24.67 0.33
CA LEU A 13 15.29 -23.25 0.62
C LEU A 13 15.67 -22.49 -0.65
N PHE A 14 14.97 -21.40 -0.91
CA PHE A 14 15.30 -20.47 -1.98
C PHE A 14 15.28 -19.04 -1.43
N ALA A 15 16.24 -18.23 -1.87
CA ALA A 15 16.29 -16.81 -1.59
C ALA A 15 15.94 -16.05 -2.87
N VAL A 16 15.08 -15.04 -2.75
CA VAL A 16 14.72 -14.14 -3.85
C VAL A 16 15.26 -12.74 -3.57
N SER A 17 15.74 -12.07 -4.60
CA SER A 17 16.32 -10.72 -4.50
C SER A 17 15.29 -9.60 -4.70
N ALA A 18 14.06 -9.93 -5.11
CA ALA A 18 13.01 -8.97 -5.37
C ALA A 18 11.62 -9.59 -5.09
N PRO A 19 10.58 -8.76 -4.92
CA PRO A 19 9.19 -9.21 -4.95
C PRO A 19 8.84 -9.74 -6.34
N GLY A 20 7.96 -10.73 -6.41
CA GLY A 20 7.59 -11.32 -7.69
C GLY A 20 6.92 -12.67 -7.58
N THR A 21 6.65 -13.26 -8.74
CA THR A 21 6.15 -14.63 -8.86
C THR A 21 7.25 -15.51 -9.43
N TYR A 22 7.54 -16.59 -8.73
CA TYR A 22 8.63 -17.52 -9.02
C TYR A 22 8.03 -18.90 -9.25
N THR A 23 8.28 -19.48 -10.43
CA THR A 23 7.84 -20.84 -10.75
C THR A 23 9.03 -21.78 -10.72
N PHE A 24 8.93 -22.79 -9.86
CA PHE A 24 9.90 -23.88 -9.76
C PHE A 24 9.39 -25.07 -10.54
N HIS A 25 10.17 -25.52 -11.51
CA HIS A 25 9.89 -26.74 -12.27
C HIS A 25 10.71 -27.88 -11.66
N ILE A 26 10.01 -28.88 -11.12
CA ILE A 26 10.61 -30.05 -10.49
C ILE A 26 10.37 -31.26 -11.39
N GLN A 27 11.46 -31.91 -11.78
CA GLN A 27 11.47 -33.15 -12.56
C GLN A 27 12.38 -34.15 -11.85
N GLY A 28 11.94 -35.40 -11.73
CA GLY A 28 12.78 -36.52 -11.34
C GLY A 28 13.48 -37.10 -12.56
N ILE A 29 14.76 -37.46 -12.42
CA ILE A 29 15.53 -38.16 -13.46
C ILE A 29 15.92 -39.52 -12.90
N ILE A 30 15.61 -40.59 -13.64
CA ILE A 30 16.05 -41.95 -13.32
C ILE A 30 17.22 -42.29 -14.23
N ASP A 31 18.43 -42.33 -13.64
CA ASP A 31 19.61 -42.82 -14.35
C ASP A 31 19.56 -44.35 -14.38
N ARG A 32 19.27 -44.91 -15.55
CA ARG A 32 19.39 -46.35 -15.77
C ARG A 32 20.85 -46.69 -16.08
N HIS A 33 21.28 -47.82 -15.52
CA HIS A 33 22.62 -48.45 -15.51
C HIS A 33 23.64 -48.01 -16.59
N PRO A 34 24.94 -47.84 -16.26
CA PRO A 34 26.01 -47.30 -17.13
C PRO A 34 26.31 -48.05 -18.46
N ASN A 35 25.56 -49.09 -18.81
CA ASN A 35 25.89 -50.01 -19.90
C ASN A 35 24.85 -50.01 -21.02
N CYS A 36 23.73 -49.30 -20.85
CA CYS A 36 22.65 -49.21 -21.83
C CYS A 36 22.41 -47.74 -22.20
N SER A 37 22.84 -47.36 -23.40
CA SER A 37 22.49 -46.17 -24.17
C SER A 37 21.61 -45.09 -23.48
N ASN A 38 22.26 -44.06 -22.95
CA ASN A 38 21.94 -42.61 -22.96
C ASN A 38 20.48 -42.11 -22.95
N ILE A 39 19.51 -42.84 -22.39
CA ILE A 39 18.13 -42.36 -22.25
C ILE A 39 17.77 -42.40 -20.76
N SER A 40 17.95 -41.27 -20.08
CA SER A 40 17.41 -41.09 -18.72
C SER A 40 15.89 -40.91 -18.82
N ASP A 41 15.13 -41.64 -18.00
CA ASP A 41 13.69 -41.42 -17.89
C ASP A 41 13.45 -40.17 -17.03
N VAL A 42 12.69 -39.21 -17.56
CA VAL A 42 12.34 -37.97 -16.87
C VAL A 42 10.86 -38.01 -16.49
N THR A 43 10.52 -37.73 -15.22
CA THR A 43 9.11 -37.66 -14.79
C THR A 43 8.42 -36.42 -15.34
N SER A 44 7.08 -36.41 -15.31
CA SER A 44 6.31 -35.20 -15.59
C SER A 44 6.75 -34.05 -14.67
N THR A 45 6.75 -32.83 -15.21
CA THR A 45 7.11 -31.62 -14.46
C THR A 45 6.02 -31.25 -13.47
N ILE A 46 6.37 -31.18 -12.19
CA ILE A 46 5.56 -30.52 -11.18
C ILE A 46 6.00 -29.06 -11.13
N SER A 47 5.04 -28.13 -11.25
CA SER A 47 5.32 -26.70 -11.15
C SER A 47 4.79 -26.15 -9.83
N ILE A 48 5.65 -25.52 -9.06
CA ILE A 48 5.28 -24.82 -7.82
C ILE A 48 5.46 -23.33 -8.07
N THR A 49 4.38 -22.56 -7.94
CA THR A 49 4.43 -21.11 -8.06
C THR A 49 4.38 -20.47 -6.67
N VAL A 50 5.39 -19.67 -6.36
CA VAL A 50 5.50 -18.90 -5.12
C VAL A 50 5.44 -17.42 -5.46
N THR A 51 4.58 -16.67 -4.77
CA THR A 51 4.53 -15.21 -4.87
C THR A 51 5.07 -14.56 -3.60
N VAL A 52 6.02 -13.65 -3.77
CA VAL A 52 6.72 -12.95 -2.68
C VAL A 52 6.42 -11.44 -2.77
N GLY A 53 6.01 -10.85 -1.64
CA GLY A 53 5.75 -9.41 -1.50
C GLY A 53 7.02 -8.60 -1.17
N GLN A 54 6.86 -7.31 -0.88
CA GLN A 54 7.96 -6.45 -0.43
C GLN A 54 8.48 -6.89 0.94
N ALA A 55 9.80 -6.80 1.14
CA ALA A 55 10.50 -7.09 2.40
C ALA A 55 10.70 -5.80 3.19
N ASP A 56 9.62 -5.07 3.47
CA ASP A 56 9.64 -3.68 3.92
C ASP A 56 9.20 -3.48 5.38
N GLN A 57 8.96 -4.56 6.13
CA GLN A 57 8.37 -4.51 7.48
C GLN A 57 7.14 -3.59 7.51
N ALA A 58 6.27 -3.67 6.49
CA ALA A 58 5.24 -2.66 6.25
C ALA A 58 4.30 -2.39 7.44
N GLN A 59 4.14 -3.34 8.38
CA GLN A 59 3.37 -3.14 9.60
C GLN A 59 4.06 -2.18 10.60
N ASP A 60 5.38 -2.09 10.56
CA ASP A 60 6.19 -1.18 11.40
C ASP A 60 6.36 0.20 10.73
N GLN A 61 5.88 0.37 9.50
CA GLN A 61 5.94 1.66 8.79
C GLN A 61 4.75 2.57 9.08
N GLY A 62 3.64 2.04 9.60
CA GLY A 62 2.50 2.81 10.09
C GLY A 62 2.67 3.25 11.54
N ALA A 63 1.73 4.05 12.06
CA ALA A 63 1.73 4.46 13.46
C ALA A 63 1.62 3.22 14.39
N PRO A 64 2.40 3.15 15.48
CA PRO A 64 2.35 2.01 16.38
C PRO A 64 0.99 1.90 17.08
N SER A 65 0.41 0.69 17.08
CA SER A 65 -0.93 0.41 17.65
C SER A 65 -1.08 0.59 19.17
N CYS A 66 0.00 0.93 19.88
CA CYS A 66 0.02 1.15 21.33
C CYS A 66 0.79 2.44 21.66
N ASN A 67 0.14 3.59 21.50
CA ASN A 67 0.67 4.91 21.88
C ASN A 67 0.52 5.14 23.39
N SER A 68 1.19 4.33 24.21
CA SER A 68 1.24 4.51 25.68
C SER A 68 2.67 4.53 26.21
N GLY A 69 3.61 4.96 25.37
CA GLY A 69 5.02 5.07 25.71
C GLY A 69 5.44 6.53 25.89
N VAL A 70 6.21 6.79 26.94
CA VAL A 70 6.92 8.07 27.15
C VAL A 70 7.83 8.36 25.94
N GLY A 71 7.89 9.62 25.48
CA GLY A 71 8.86 10.06 24.46
C GLY A 71 8.31 10.49 23.10
N GLU A 72 6.99 10.59 22.91
CA GLU A 72 6.39 11.13 21.67
C GLU A 72 7.03 12.48 21.25
N PRO A 73 7.37 12.66 19.96
CA PRO A 73 7.08 11.80 18.80
C PRO A 73 8.11 10.68 18.54
N VAL A 74 9.08 10.48 19.44
CA VAL A 74 10.21 9.55 19.23
C VAL A 74 10.00 8.25 20.02
N SER A 75 10.00 7.12 19.31
CA SER A 75 10.09 5.81 19.95
C SER A 75 11.43 5.67 20.67
N VAL A 76 11.38 5.62 22.01
CA VAL A 76 12.57 5.51 22.88
C VAL A 76 13.30 4.18 22.72
N THR A 77 12.65 3.14 22.19
CA THR A 77 13.26 1.82 21.94
C THR A 77 13.87 1.70 20.55
N THR A 78 13.34 2.42 19.55
CA THR A 78 13.76 2.22 18.15
C THR A 78 14.39 3.46 17.51
N GLY A 79 14.39 4.60 18.20
CA GLY A 79 14.82 5.90 17.67
C GLY A 79 14.01 6.39 16.48
N ASN A 80 12.82 5.80 16.23
CA ASN A 80 11.98 6.18 15.10
C ASN A 80 11.06 7.32 15.50
N VAL A 81 10.97 8.35 14.67
CA VAL A 81 10.01 9.44 14.82
C VAL A 81 8.74 9.13 14.04
N TYR A 82 7.60 9.20 14.71
CA TYR A 82 6.27 9.15 14.12
C TYR A 82 5.50 10.41 14.47
N LEU A 83 4.86 11.03 13.49
CA LEU A 83 4.08 12.25 13.69
C LEU A 83 2.85 12.22 12.79
N ASP A 84 1.67 12.42 13.38
CA ASP A 84 0.45 12.69 12.65
C ASP A 84 0.13 14.18 12.71
N GLN A 85 -0.16 14.78 11.57
CA GLN A 85 -0.54 16.18 11.44
C GLN A 85 -1.85 16.26 10.68
N THR A 86 -2.85 16.92 11.25
CA THR A 86 -4.07 17.31 10.52
C THR A 86 -3.84 18.69 9.93
N ASP A 87 -3.92 18.80 8.61
CA ASP A 87 -3.70 20.06 7.88
C ASP A 87 -5.03 20.76 7.58
N TYR A 88 -6.12 20.01 7.42
CA TYR A 88 -7.46 20.56 7.22
C TYR A 88 -8.53 19.62 7.72
N ARG A 89 -9.57 20.17 8.35
CA ARG A 89 -10.75 19.42 8.77
C ARG A 89 -12.00 20.25 8.67
N LEU A 90 -12.95 19.80 7.86
CA LEU A 90 -14.28 20.37 7.72
C LEU A 90 -15.34 19.28 7.96
N PRO A 91 -15.92 19.21 9.17
CA PRO A 91 -16.97 18.25 9.48
C PRO A 91 -18.15 18.34 8.51
N GLY A 92 -18.81 17.21 8.27
CA GLY A 92 -19.91 17.11 7.30
C GLY A 92 -20.77 15.87 7.49
N ARG A 93 -21.55 15.52 6.47
CA ARG A 93 -22.19 14.21 6.39
C ARG A 93 -21.13 13.13 6.24
N GLY A 94 -21.25 12.04 7.00
CA GLY A 94 -20.22 11.01 7.08
C GLY A 94 -18.93 11.57 7.66
N ASP A 95 -17.81 11.28 7.03
CA ASP A 95 -16.47 11.69 7.49
C ASP A 95 -16.12 13.16 7.20
N GLY A 96 -16.96 13.87 6.42
CA GLY A 96 -16.69 15.25 6.02
C GLY A 96 -15.46 15.35 5.11
N LEU A 97 -14.70 16.45 5.21
CA LEU A 97 -13.39 16.56 4.55
C LEU A 97 -12.30 16.61 5.61
N GLU A 98 -11.33 15.72 5.50
CA GLU A 98 -10.15 15.73 6.36
C GLU A 98 -8.92 15.42 5.50
N ILE A 99 -7.90 16.26 5.61
CA ILE A 99 -6.57 15.99 5.07
C ILE A 99 -5.60 15.97 6.24
N GLY A 100 -5.12 14.76 6.53
CA GLY A 100 -4.04 14.51 7.47
C GLY A 100 -2.87 13.84 6.78
N ARG A 101 -1.71 13.95 7.41
CA ARG A 101 -0.46 13.35 6.97
C ARG A 101 0.23 12.66 8.13
N SER A 102 0.83 11.52 7.84
CA SER A 102 1.62 10.73 8.79
C SER A 102 3.07 10.70 8.33
N TYR A 103 3.98 11.05 9.22
CA TYR A 103 5.42 11.00 9.01
C TYR A 103 6.03 9.81 9.73
N ASN A 104 6.98 9.16 9.06
CA ASN A 104 7.82 8.12 9.65
C ASN A 104 9.28 8.32 9.23
N SER A 105 10.18 8.54 10.18
CA SER A 105 11.60 8.82 9.89
C SER A 105 12.38 7.65 9.29
N LYS A 106 11.91 6.41 9.47
CA LYS A 106 12.50 5.20 8.85
C LYS A 106 11.96 4.92 7.45
N LYS A 107 10.90 5.62 7.02
CA LYS A 107 10.33 5.44 5.70
C LYS A 107 11.21 6.09 4.64
N GLN A 108 11.75 5.26 3.74
CA GLN A 108 12.63 5.71 2.67
C GLN A 108 11.90 6.05 1.35
N ALA A 109 10.58 6.25 1.41
CA ALA A 109 9.73 6.53 0.26
C ALA A 109 9.10 7.93 0.36
N SER A 110 8.85 8.54 -0.79
CA SER A 110 8.11 9.81 -0.88
C SER A 110 6.64 9.53 -1.14
N GLY A 111 5.76 10.11 -0.30
CA GLY A 111 4.36 10.31 -0.65
C GLY A 111 4.18 11.65 -1.36
N LEU A 112 2.91 12.03 -1.57
CA LEU A 112 2.52 13.25 -2.26
C LEU A 112 2.95 14.54 -1.53
N PHE A 113 3.15 14.47 -0.21
CA PHE A 113 3.68 15.58 0.60
C PHE A 113 5.19 15.54 0.80
N GLY A 114 5.89 14.61 0.15
CA GLY A 114 7.34 14.48 0.20
C GLY A 114 7.85 13.29 0.99
N PHE A 115 9.18 13.22 1.13
CA PHE A 115 9.89 12.10 1.72
C PHE A 115 9.46 11.83 3.17
N GLY A 116 9.11 10.58 3.47
CA GLY A 116 8.71 10.14 4.80
C GLY A 116 7.25 10.43 5.16
N TRP A 117 6.54 11.23 4.36
CA TRP A 117 5.12 11.56 4.56
C TRP A 117 4.21 10.66 3.73
N THR A 118 3.06 10.31 4.30
CA THR A 118 1.92 9.70 3.60
C THR A 118 0.60 10.27 4.08
N SER A 119 -0.43 10.13 3.26
CA SER A 119 -1.78 10.62 3.52
C SER A 119 -2.83 9.70 2.89
N ILE A 120 -4.11 10.01 3.08
CA ILE A 120 -5.21 9.30 2.39
C ILE A 120 -5.07 9.36 0.86
N LEU A 121 -4.40 10.40 0.34
CA LEU A 121 -4.15 10.59 -1.09
C LEU A 121 -3.12 9.58 -1.64
N ASP A 122 -2.30 8.99 -0.76
CA ASP A 122 -1.28 8.00 -1.08
C ASP A 122 -1.80 6.55 -0.97
N GLU A 123 -3.01 6.36 -0.44
CA GLU A 123 -3.60 5.03 -0.29
C GLU A 123 -3.72 4.33 -1.64
N SER A 124 -3.21 3.11 -1.69
CA SER A 124 -3.10 2.40 -2.96
C SER A 124 -3.00 0.89 -2.81
N ILE A 125 -3.27 0.18 -3.90
CA ILE A 125 -3.10 -1.26 -4.03
C ILE A 125 -1.94 -1.55 -4.97
N SER A 126 -1.05 -2.45 -4.55
CA SER A 126 0.03 -3.02 -5.35
C SER A 126 -0.17 -4.52 -5.47
N THR A 127 -0.30 -5.04 -6.68
CA THR A 127 -0.50 -6.49 -6.92
C THR A 127 0.82 -7.21 -7.16
N TYR A 128 0.94 -8.43 -6.64
CA TYR A 128 2.05 -9.35 -6.91
C TYR A 128 1.45 -10.61 -7.52
N GLY A 129 1.52 -10.72 -8.84
CA GLY A 129 0.81 -11.79 -9.55
C GLY A 129 -0.71 -11.72 -9.33
N SER A 130 -1.39 -12.88 -9.41
CA SER A 130 -2.84 -12.96 -9.38
C SER A 130 -3.43 -13.29 -8.01
N LEU A 131 -2.61 -13.71 -7.03
CA LEU A 131 -3.06 -14.27 -5.75
C LEU A 131 -2.61 -13.48 -4.52
N LEU A 132 -1.75 -12.47 -4.69
CA LEU A 132 -1.25 -11.63 -3.61
C LEU A 132 -1.36 -10.15 -3.98
N LEU A 133 -1.78 -9.33 -3.03
CA LEU A 133 -1.71 -7.87 -3.13
C LEU A 133 -1.32 -7.25 -1.79
N ARG A 134 -0.85 -5.99 -1.86
CA ARG A 134 -0.54 -5.12 -0.73
C ARG A 134 -1.44 -3.89 -0.82
N VAL A 135 -2.13 -3.57 0.27
CA VAL A 135 -2.81 -2.29 0.46
C VAL A 135 -1.87 -1.38 1.24
N ASN A 136 -1.44 -0.29 0.62
CA ASN A 136 -0.62 0.76 1.21
C ASN A 136 -1.55 1.74 1.91
N LEU A 137 -1.35 1.93 3.21
CA LEU A 137 -2.28 2.67 4.06
C LEU A 137 -1.91 4.15 4.18
N PRO A 138 -2.88 5.02 4.53
CA PRO A 138 -2.66 6.46 4.72
C PRO A 138 -1.62 6.79 5.78
N ASP A 139 -1.56 5.99 6.85
CA ASP A 139 -0.61 6.11 7.95
C ASP A 139 0.83 5.71 7.56
N GLY A 140 1.00 5.21 6.33
CA GLY A 140 2.25 4.78 5.76
C GLY A 140 2.59 3.31 5.97
N GLY A 141 1.77 2.57 6.71
CA GLY A 141 1.86 1.13 6.85
C GLY A 141 1.30 0.38 5.63
N ALA A 142 1.24 -0.94 5.71
CA ALA A 142 0.56 -1.74 4.69
C ALA A 142 0.02 -3.07 5.23
N ILE A 143 -0.96 -3.62 4.51
CA ILE A 143 -1.54 -4.94 4.78
C ILE A 143 -1.45 -5.80 3.53
N TYR A 144 -0.94 -7.02 3.67
CA TYR A 144 -0.97 -8.03 2.62
C TYR A 144 -2.29 -8.80 2.65
N PHE A 145 -2.90 -8.95 1.49
CA PHE A 145 -4.05 -9.82 1.28
C PHE A 145 -3.71 -10.90 0.26
N SER A 146 -4.22 -12.11 0.49
CA SER A 146 -4.08 -13.23 -0.46
C SER A 146 -5.41 -13.92 -0.70
N ARG A 147 -5.47 -14.68 -1.79
CA ARG A 147 -6.62 -15.52 -2.14
C ARG A 147 -6.19 -16.88 -2.67
N ALA A 148 -7.08 -17.86 -2.61
CA ALA A 148 -6.81 -19.22 -3.07
C ALA A 148 -6.89 -19.34 -4.60
N SER A 149 -7.85 -18.66 -5.22
CA SER A 149 -8.06 -18.65 -6.66
C SER A 149 -8.43 -17.26 -7.18
N THR A 150 -8.46 -17.07 -8.50
CA THR A 150 -8.78 -15.79 -9.13
C THR A 150 -10.26 -15.37 -9.00
N SER A 151 -11.14 -16.30 -8.64
CA SER A 151 -12.56 -16.03 -8.36
C SER A 151 -12.84 -15.61 -6.93
N ASP A 152 -11.89 -15.84 -6.00
CA ASP A 152 -12.08 -15.52 -4.59
C ASP A 152 -11.75 -14.05 -4.30
N ALA A 153 -12.36 -13.53 -3.23
CA ALA A 153 -11.94 -12.29 -2.61
C ALA A 153 -10.56 -12.48 -1.93
N PHE A 154 -9.75 -11.42 -1.92
CA PHE A 154 -8.51 -11.40 -1.17
C PHE A 154 -8.82 -11.17 0.31
N ILE A 155 -8.24 -11.99 1.19
CA ILE A 155 -8.39 -11.89 2.64
C ILE A 155 -7.06 -11.48 3.30
N PRO A 156 -7.08 -10.73 4.43
CA PRO A 156 -5.87 -10.34 5.14
C PRO A 156 -5.02 -11.56 5.52
N ARG A 157 -3.70 -11.51 5.27
CA ARG A 157 -2.75 -12.58 5.62
C ARG A 157 -2.37 -12.60 7.10
N HIS A 158 -2.61 -11.49 7.79
CA HIS A 158 -2.30 -11.31 9.20
C HIS A 158 -3.53 -10.76 9.93
N ARG A 159 -3.48 -10.76 11.27
CA ARG A 159 -4.58 -10.24 12.09
C ARG A 159 -4.72 -8.73 11.87
N SER A 160 -5.73 -8.36 11.10
CA SER A 160 -6.08 -6.96 10.77
C SER A 160 -7.53 -6.70 11.18
N PRO A 161 -7.80 -6.33 12.44
CA PRO A 161 -9.16 -6.29 12.99
C PRO A 161 -10.14 -5.34 12.27
N GLY A 162 -9.65 -4.28 11.63
CA GLY A 162 -10.50 -3.35 10.85
C GLY A 162 -10.82 -3.81 9.43
N TYR A 163 -10.06 -4.75 8.87
CA TYR A 163 -10.09 -5.07 7.45
C TYR A 163 -10.81 -6.40 7.20
N ARG A 164 -11.71 -6.43 6.22
CA ARG A 164 -12.51 -7.62 5.89
C ARG A 164 -11.91 -8.34 4.68
N ASP A 165 -11.96 -7.71 3.51
CA ASP A 165 -11.56 -8.30 2.23
C ASP A 165 -11.31 -7.24 1.15
N VAL A 166 -10.59 -7.62 0.10
CA VAL A 166 -10.47 -6.86 -1.15
C VAL A 166 -11.04 -7.70 -2.28
N VAL A 167 -11.97 -7.14 -3.05
CA VAL A 167 -12.50 -7.74 -4.28
C VAL A 167 -11.85 -7.07 -5.48
N LYS A 168 -11.39 -7.85 -6.46
CA LYS A 168 -11.05 -7.34 -7.79
C LYS A 168 -12.30 -7.44 -8.68
N ASN A 169 -12.82 -6.31 -9.11
CA ASN A 169 -14.05 -6.21 -9.89
C ASN A 169 -13.83 -6.62 -11.35
N VAL A 170 -14.91 -6.86 -12.08
CA VAL A 170 -14.90 -7.28 -13.50
C VAL A 170 -14.23 -6.24 -14.40
N ASP A 171 -14.37 -4.96 -14.06
CA ASP A 171 -13.74 -3.83 -14.75
C ASP A 171 -12.26 -3.62 -14.36
N ASN A 172 -11.67 -4.55 -13.60
CA ASN A 172 -10.33 -4.49 -13.04
C ASN A 172 -10.08 -3.42 -11.97
N THR A 173 -11.13 -2.76 -11.47
CA THR A 173 -11.04 -1.94 -10.25
C THR A 173 -10.98 -2.82 -9.00
N TYR A 174 -10.72 -2.22 -7.84
CA TYR A 174 -10.67 -2.94 -6.57
C TYR A 174 -11.56 -2.29 -5.53
N THR A 175 -12.21 -3.13 -4.72
CA THR A 175 -13.05 -2.71 -3.60
C THR A 175 -12.47 -3.29 -2.32
N LEU A 176 -11.93 -2.43 -1.47
CA LEU A 176 -11.56 -2.79 -0.09
C LEU A 176 -12.76 -2.58 0.81
N THR A 177 -13.17 -3.62 1.53
CA THR A 177 -14.23 -3.52 2.54
C THR A 177 -13.68 -3.68 3.93
N PHE A 178 -14.12 -2.81 4.83
CA PHE A 178 -13.79 -2.85 6.25
C PHE A 178 -14.86 -3.61 7.03
N ARG A 179 -14.54 -4.05 8.24
CA ARG A 179 -15.48 -4.80 9.08
C ARG A 179 -16.64 -3.96 9.60
N ASP A 180 -16.45 -2.65 9.65
CA ASP A 180 -17.47 -1.69 10.07
C ASP A 180 -18.44 -1.30 8.94
N GLY A 181 -18.27 -1.88 7.75
CA GLY A 181 -19.11 -1.63 6.58
C GLY A 181 -18.67 -0.46 5.70
N SER A 182 -17.63 0.28 6.08
CA SER A 182 -17.02 1.27 5.18
C SER A 182 -16.31 0.59 4.01
N VAL A 183 -16.18 1.34 2.91
CA VAL A 183 -15.65 0.82 1.64
C VAL A 183 -14.74 1.85 0.99
N HIS A 184 -13.57 1.40 0.55
CA HIS A 184 -12.65 2.17 -0.30
C HIS A 184 -12.61 1.54 -1.70
N GLN A 185 -12.67 2.38 -2.72
CA GLN A 185 -12.64 1.99 -4.14
C GLN A 185 -11.34 2.47 -4.77
N PHE A 186 -10.73 1.62 -5.59
CA PHE A 186 -9.48 1.89 -6.28
C PHE A 186 -9.64 1.67 -7.78
N ASN A 187 -9.00 2.51 -8.58
CA ASN A 187 -8.99 2.34 -10.03
C ASN A 187 -8.11 1.14 -10.47
N THR A 188 -8.03 0.92 -11.78
CA THR A 188 -7.25 -0.19 -12.39
C THR A 188 -5.75 -0.09 -12.12
N SER A 189 -5.23 1.11 -11.85
CA SER A 189 -3.84 1.35 -11.43
C SER A 189 -3.64 1.21 -9.91
N GLY A 190 -4.68 0.83 -9.17
CA GLY A 190 -4.64 0.66 -7.72
C GLY A 190 -4.62 1.98 -6.94
N LYS A 191 -5.00 3.12 -7.53
CA LYS A 191 -5.10 4.40 -6.79
C LYS A 191 -6.50 4.56 -6.20
N LEU A 192 -6.59 5.03 -4.95
CA LEU A 192 -7.86 5.34 -4.30
C LEU A 192 -8.65 6.35 -5.14
N VAL A 193 -9.93 6.09 -5.39
CA VAL A 193 -10.81 7.03 -6.12
C VAL A 193 -12.03 7.43 -5.31
N SER A 194 -12.42 6.63 -4.33
CA SER A 194 -13.45 7.03 -3.37
C SER A 194 -13.36 6.23 -2.08
N PHE A 195 -13.84 6.81 -1.00
CA PHE A 195 -14.08 6.13 0.27
C PHE A 195 -15.44 6.53 0.83
N SER A 196 -16.10 5.62 1.52
CA SER A 196 -17.45 5.83 2.00
C SER A 196 -17.70 5.13 3.32
N ASP A 197 -18.50 5.77 4.18
CA ASP A 197 -18.98 5.15 5.40
C ASP A 197 -20.04 4.07 5.11
N ARG A 198 -20.48 3.36 6.16
CA ARG A 198 -21.52 2.33 6.04
C ARG A 198 -22.88 2.84 5.56
N ASN A 199 -23.11 4.16 5.61
CA ASN A 199 -24.36 4.80 5.21
C ASN A 199 -24.29 5.28 3.75
N GLY A 200 -23.16 5.09 3.06
CA GLY A 200 -22.93 5.53 1.69
C GLY A 200 -22.57 7.01 1.56
N ASN A 201 -22.26 7.72 2.67
CA ASN A 201 -21.69 9.05 2.57
C ASN A 201 -20.30 8.92 1.96
N THR A 202 -20.13 9.45 0.75
CA THR A 202 -18.97 9.15 -0.10
C THR A 202 -18.11 10.38 -0.30
N ASN A 203 -16.81 10.20 -0.12
CA ASN A 203 -15.75 11.09 -0.55
C ASN A 203 -15.13 10.57 -1.85
N SER A 204 -14.83 11.45 -2.79
CA SER A 204 -14.32 11.10 -4.11
C SER A 204 -13.08 11.91 -4.48
N LEU A 205 -12.08 11.23 -5.04
CA LEU A 205 -10.86 11.82 -5.56
C LEU A 205 -10.90 11.89 -7.08
N THR A 206 -10.51 13.05 -7.62
CA THR A 206 -10.27 13.21 -9.07
C THR A 206 -8.78 13.27 -9.35
N TYR A 207 -8.38 12.89 -10.57
CA TYR A 207 -6.98 12.78 -10.95
C TYR A 207 -6.69 13.46 -12.28
N THR A 208 -5.45 13.94 -12.43
CA THR A 208 -4.82 14.21 -13.73
C THR A 208 -3.58 13.32 -13.83
N GLY A 209 -3.62 12.35 -14.74
CA GLY A 209 -2.61 11.29 -14.77
C GLY A 209 -2.60 10.50 -13.45
N ALA A 210 -1.46 10.48 -12.77
CA ALA A 210 -1.30 9.80 -11.48
C ALA A 210 -1.54 10.70 -10.25
N ASN A 211 -1.76 12.00 -10.46
CA ASN A 211 -1.79 13.01 -9.40
C ASN A 211 -3.24 13.35 -9.02
N PRO A 212 -3.64 13.21 -7.74
CA PRO A 212 -4.96 13.65 -7.31
C PRO A 212 -5.08 15.17 -7.41
N THR A 213 -6.15 15.66 -8.00
CA THR A 213 -6.40 17.10 -8.22
C THR A 213 -7.47 17.66 -7.30
N SER A 214 -8.40 16.82 -6.83
CA SER A 214 -9.40 17.25 -5.86
C SER A 214 -9.91 16.11 -5.00
N LEU A 215 -10.38 16.45 -3.80
CA LEU A 215 -11.15 15.61 -2.90
C LEU A 215 -12.50 16.29 -2.66
N THR A 216 -13.60 15.60 -2.95
CA THR A 216 -14.97 16.10 -2.77
C THR A 216 -15.74 15.21 -1.79
N ASP A 217 -16.46 15.79 -0.84
CA ASP A 217 -17.27 15.03 0.12
C ASP A 217 -18.70 14.78 -0.35
N ALA A 218 -19.47 14.07 0.48
CA ALA A 218 -20.86 13.73 0.23
C ALA A 218 -21.81 14.95 0.11
N SER A 219 -21.36 16.14 0.53
CA SER A 219 -22.11 17.40 0.44
C SER A 219 -21.70 18.24 -0.76
N GLY A 220 -20.77 17.77 -1.60
CA GLY A 220 -20.27 18.48 -2.76
C GLY A 220 -19.24 19.57 -2.44
N ARG A 221 -18.69 19.59 -1.22
CA ARG A 221 -17.61 20.51 -0.85
C ARG A 221 -16.29 19.91 -1.32
N THR A 222 -15.39 20.76 -1.83
CA THR A 222 -14.18 20.29 -2.53
C THR A 222 -12.93 20.98 -2.01
N ILE A 223 -11.88 20.19 -1.81
CA ILE A 223 -10.49 20.65 -1.69
C ILE A 223 -9.77 20.36 -3.01
N THR A 224 -9.00 21.30 -3.52
CA THR A 224 -8.14 21.15 -4.69
C THR A 224 -6.67 21.15 -4.29
N PHE A 225 -5.87 20.38 -5.02
CA PHE A 225 -4.43 20.22 -4.77
C PHE A 225 -3.62 20.88 -5.90
N GLY A 226 -2.74 21.81 -5.52
CA GLY A 226 -1.72 22.39 -6.39
C GLY A 226 -0.38 21.68 -6.21
N TYR A 227 0.38 21.56 -7.29
CA TYR A 227 1.68 20.87 -7.29
C TYR A 227 2.82 21.83 -7.55
N ASP A 228 3.94 21.59 -6.87
CA ASP A 228 5.19 22.32 -7.07
C ASP A 228 5.99 21.81 -8.30
N GLY A 229 7.16 22.40 -8.54
CA GLY A 229 8.06 22.00 -9.63
C GLY A 229 8.66 20.60 -9.49
N TYR A 230 8.54 19.96 -8.33
CA TYR A 230 9.00 18.60 -8.05
C TYR A 230 7.88 17.57 -8.18
N GLY A 231 6.64 18.00 -8.46
CA GLY A 231 5.47 17.13 -8.53
C GLY A 231 4.95 16.70 -7.15
N LEU A 232 5.30 17.44 -6.09
CA LEU A 232 4.75 17.28 -4.75
C LEU A 232 3.61 18.27 -4.52
N ILE A 233 2.70 17.99 -3.60
CA ILE A 233 1.61 18.91 -3.26
C ILE A 233 2.23 20.17 -2.64
N GLY A 234 2.15 21.29 -3.36
CA GLY A 234 2.64 22.60 -2.94
C GLY A 234 1.54 23.49 -2.35
N SER A 235 0.27 23.18 -2.59
CA SER A 235 -0.85 23.91 -1.99
C SER A 235 -2.13 23.09 -1.88
N MET A 236 -2.96 23.46 -0.91
CA MET A 236 -4.35 23.05 -0.81
C MET A 236 -5.25 24.28 -0.81
N SER A 237 -6.41 24.17 -1.44
CA SER A 237 -7.39 25.26 -1.48
C SER A 237 -8.80 24.71 -1.45
N ASP A 238 -9.73 25.45 -0.85
CA ASP A 238 -11.17 25.22 -0.96
C ASP A 238 -11.86 26.42 -1.61
N SER A 239 -13.19 26.48 -1.53
CA SER A 239 -13.97 27.60 -2.07
C SER A 239 -13.70 28.96 -1.41
N THR A 240 -13.06 28.98 -0.23
CA THR A 240 -12.74 30.21 0.51
C THR A 240 -11.34 30.74 0.20
N GLY A 241 -10.48 29.91 -0.39
CA GLY A 241 -9.12 30.28 -0.80
C GLY A 241 -8.09 29.21 -0.43
N THR A 242 -6.83 29.64 -0.32
CA THR A 242 -5.73 28.77 0.09
C THR A 242 -5.89 28.36 1.55
N ILE A 243 -5.85 27.05 1.80
CA ILE A 243 -5.88 26.45 3.14
C ILE A 243 -4.47 26.35 3.72
N ALA A 244 -3.55 25.82 2.92
CA ALA A 244 -2.17 25.59 3.30
C ALA A 244 -1.25 25.63 2.08
N THR A 245 -0.01 26.03 2.29
CA THR A 245 1.10 25.90 1.32
C THR A 245 2.23 25.09 1.91
N TYR A 246 2.93 24.36 1.03
CA TYR A 246 3.99 23.43 1.40
C TYR A 246 5.24 23.77 0.60
N THR A 247 6.35 23.95 1.31
CA THR A 247 7.66 24.18 0.69
C THR A 247 8.51 22.93 0.81
N HIS A 248 9.12 22.53 -0.29
CA HIS A 248 10.00 21.36 -0.36
C HIS A 248 11.42 21.77 -0.72
N SER A 249 12.38 21.07 -0.11
CA SER A 249 13.78 21.10 -0.53
C SER A 249 13.98 20.37 -1.86
N PHE A 250 15.13 20.59 -2.51
CA PHE A 250 15.54 19.87 -3.72
C PHE A 250 15.55 18.33 -3.58
N TRP A 251 15.65 17.81 -2.35
CA TRP A 251 15.61 16.37 -2.06
C TRP A 251 14.18 15.84 -1.84
N GLY A 252 13.15 16.64 -2.10
CA GLY A 252 11.75 16.28 -1.91
C GLY A 252 11.33 16.16 -0.44
N ARG A 253 12.12 16.72 0.49
CA ARG A 253 11.73 16.81 1.91
C ARG A 253 10.90 18.07 2.11
N LEU A 254 9.76 17.92 2.78
CA LEU A 254 8.97 19.04 3.27
C LEU A 254 9.78 19.83 4.31
N THR A 255 9.97 21.12 4.07
CA THR A 255 10.74 22.02 4.94
C THR A 255 9.87 23.07 5.62
N GLU A 256 8.69 23.37 5.07
CA GLU A 256 7.78 24.38 5.63
C GLU A 256 6.34 24.03 5.31
N VAL A 257 5.45 24.32 6.25
CA VAL A 257 4.01 24.35 6.07
C VAL A 257 3.55 25.71 6.57
N ALA A 258 2.75 26.41 5.78
CA ALA A 258 2.12 27.66 6.22
C ALA A 258 0.61 27.52 6.05
N TYR A 259 -0.12 27.69 7.15
CA TYR A 259 -1.58 27.64 7.15
C TYR A 259 -2.19 29.02 6.93
N ALA A 260 -3.45 29.06 6.48
CA ALA A 260 -4.17 30.30 6.23
C ALA A 260 -4.32 31.20 7.47
N ASP A 261 -4.27 30.61 8.66
CA ASP A 261 -4.32 31.32 9.95
C ASP A 261 -2.95 31.88 10.39
N GLY A 262 -1.89 31.63 9.61
CA GLY A 262 -0.53 32.07 9.88
C GLY A 262 0.24 31.20 10.88
N SER A 263 -0.28 30.00 11.21
CA SER A 263 0.43 29.00 11.99
C SER A 263 1.36 28.09 11.17
#